data_AF-A0A8H9IMK8-F1
#
_entry.id   AF-A0A8H9IMK8-F1
#
_cell.length_a   1.000
_cell.length_b   1.000
_cell.length_c   1.000
_cell.angle_alpha   90.00
_cell.angle_beta   90.00
_cell.angle_gamma   90.00
#
_symmetry.space_group_name_H-M   'P 1'
#
loop_
_entity.id
_entity.type
_entity.pdbx_description
1 polymer ?
#
loop_
_entity_poly.entity_id
_entity_poly.type
_entity_poly.pdbx_seq_one_letter_code
_entity_poly.pdbx_strand_id
1 'polypeptide(L)'
;MHAGDIRDPQGAIHPPLYGHSTFAFDSTTDLLDVVERRTEGNLYTRYGLNPTIRSLERKLADLEDAEAALAFGSGMATEAAIFLSHIKTGEHIVCRGRSTGPSRRRPKAH
;
A
#
# COMPACT_ATOMS: atom_id res chain seq x y z
N MET A 1 -15.61 2.30 12.79
CA MET A 1 -14.31 1.93 13.41
C MET A 1 -14.03 0.42 13.41
N HIS A 2 -14.65 -0.38 12.52
CA HIS A 2 -14.46 -1.85 12.46
C HIS A 2 -14.34 -2.39 11.02
N ALA A 3 -14.41 -1.50 10.02
CA ALA A 3 -14.33 -1.92 8.63
C ALA A 3 -12.85 -2.18 8.28
N GLY A 4 -12.58 -3.23 7.51
CA GLY A 4 -11.22 -3.66 7.14
C GLY A 4 -10.42 -4.41 8.22
N ASP A 5 -10.95 -4.62 9.43
CA ASP A 5 -10.26 -5.43 10.46
C ASP A 5 -10.17 -6.90 10.04
N ILE A 6 -8.94 -7.40 9.91
CA ILE A 6 -8.70 -8.83 9.71
C ILE A 6 -8.80 -9.48 11.09
N ARG A 7 -9.81 -10.34 11.26
CA ARG A 7 -9.98 -11.11 12.49
C ARG A 7 -8.79 -12.04 12.66
N ASP A 8 -8.13 -11.88 13.80
CA ASP A 8 -7.08 -12.78 14.22
C ASP A 8 -7.66 -14.19 14.46
N PRO A 9 -7.03 -15.27 13.94
CA PRO A 9 -7.51 -16.63 14.16
C PRO A 9 -7.56 -17.03 15.65
N GLN A 10 -6.79 -16.36 16.51
CA GLN A 10 -6.75 -16.57 17.96
C GLN A 10 -7.70 -15.63 18.72
N GLY A 11 -8.51 -14.83 18.01
CA GLY A 11 -9.56 -14.02 18.59
C GLY A 11 -9.10 -12.67 19.15
N ALA A 12 -7.90 -12.22 18.82
CA ALA A 12 -7.45 -10.88 19.18
C ALA A 12 -8.37 -9.80 18.60
N ILE A 13 -8.71 -8.80 19.43
CA ILE A 13 -9.54 -7.65 19.03
C ILE A 13 -8.76 -6.72 18.09
N HIS A 14 -7.44 -6.68 18.22
CA HIS A 14 -6.57 -5.90 17.36
C HIS A 14 -6.02 -6.74 16.21
N PRO A 15 -5.92 -6.19 14.99
CA PRO A 15 -5.37 -6.91 13.86
C PRO A 15 -3.90 -7.28 14.14
N PRO A 16 -3.47 -8.51 13.82
CA PRO A 16 -2.11 -8.96 14.08
C PRO A 16 -1.10 -8.20 13.21
N LEU A 17 0.09 -7.96 13.77
CA LEU A 17 1.20 -7.28 13.11
C LEU A 17 2.08 -8.30 12.37
N TYR A 18 1.99 -8.34 11.05
CA TYR A 18 2.84 -9.20 10.21
C TYR A 18 4.15 -8.48 9.87
N GLY A 19 5.14 -8.60 10.76
CA GLY A 19 6.48 -8.00 10.60
C GLY A 19 7.45 -8.75 9.68
N HIS A 20 6.99 -9.75 8.94
CA HIS A 20 7.81 -10.55 8.03
C HIS A 20 7.57 -10.20 6.56
N SER A 21 8.55 -10.51 5.72
CA SER A 21 8.49 -10.28 4.27
C SER A 21 7.92 -11.45 3.48
N THR A 22 8.09 -12.68 3.97
CA THR A 22 7.79 -13.94 3.25
C THR A 22 6.80 -14.78 4.03
N PHE A 23 5.90 -15.46 3.32
CA PHE A 23 4.93 -16.38 3.88
C PHE A 23 5.25 -17.82 3.43
N ALA A 24 4.99 -18.79 4.31
CA ALA A 24 5.18 -20.21 4.01
C ALA A 24 3.96 -20.77 3.25
N PHE A 25 4.20 -21.75 2.39
CA PHE A 25 3.17 -22.51 1.67
C PHE A 25 3.30 -24.00 2.03
N ASP A 26 2.17 -24.70 2.14
CA ASP A 26 2.14 -26.12 2.49
C ASP A 26 2.63 -27.01 1.34
N SER A 27 2.42 -26.59 0.09
CA SER A 27 2.93 -27.28 -1.10
C SER A 27 3.41 -26.35 -2.21
N THR A 28 4.23 -26.87 -3.12
CA THR A 28 4.65 -26.15 -4.34
C THR A 28 3.46 -25.84 -5.26
N THR A 29 2.44 -26.70 -5.25
CA THR A 29 1.20 -26.46 -6.01
C THR A 29 0.48 -25.22 -5.50
N ASP A 30 0.36 -25.05 -4.18
CA ASP A 30 -0.28 -23.86 -3.59
C ASP A 30 0.48 -22.58 -3.93
N LEU A 31 1.82 -22.63 -3.96
CA LEU A 31 2.64 -21.50 -4.40
C LEU A 31 2.33 -21.14 -5.86
N LEU A 32 2.28 -22.13 -6.76
CA LEU A 32 2.00 -21.90 -8.18
C LEU A 32 0.59 -21.34 -8.38
N ASP A 33 -0.40 -21.84 -7.65
CA ASP A 33 -1.77 -21.34 -7.70
C ASP A 33 -1.84 -19.85 -7.32
N VAL A 34 -1.09 -19.41 -6.32
CA VAL A 34 -1.06 -18.00 -5.91
C VAL A 34 -0.26 -17.14 -6.90
N VAL A 35 0.85 -17.65 -7.44
CA VAL A 35 1.64 -16.94 -8.47
C VAL A 35 0.83 -16.74 -9.76
N GLU A 36 0.07 -17.75 -10.17
CA GLU A 36 -0.80 -17.70 -11.35
C GLU A 36 -2.15 -17.02 -11.10
N ARG A 37 -2.37 -16.47 -9.90
CA ARG A 37 -3.63 -15.81 -9.49
C ARG A 37 -4.86 -16.72 -9.55
N ARG A 38 -4.68 -18.04 -9.44
CA ARG A 38 -5.77 -19.02 -9.31
C ARG A 38 -6.38 -18.99 -7.91
N THR A 39 -5.57 -18.71 -6.88
CA THR A 39 -5.98 -18.62 -5.47
C THR A 39 -5.44 -17.35 -4.84
N GLU A 40 -6.22 -16.71 -3.95
CA GLU A 40 -5.72 -15.61 -3.13
C GLU A 40 -4.77 -16.14 -2.06
N GLY A 41 -3.55 -15.61 -2.01
CA GLY A 41 -2.57 -15.99 -1.00
C GLY A 41 -1.51 -14.93 -0.78
N ASN A 42 -0.88 -14.99 0.38
CA ASN A 42 0.18 -14.06 0.73
C ASN A 42 1.52 -14.60 0.24
N LEU A 43 2.16 -13.93 -0.74
CA LEU A 43 3.48 -14.36 -1.26
C LEU A 43 4.60 -13.58 -0.58
N TYR A 44 4.59 -12.27 -0.80
CA TYR A 44 5.66 -11.39 -0.37
C TYR A 44 5.12 -9.99 -0.08
N THR A 45 5.51 -9.41 1.05
CA THR A 45 5.00 -8.11 1.53
C THR A 45 5.17 -6.98 0.51
N ARG A 46 6.20 -7.03 -0.35
CA ARG A 46 6.42 -6.03 -1.43
C ARG A 46 5.24 -5.92 -2.39
N TYR A 47 4.52 -7.01 -2.63
CA TYR A 47 3.43 -7.05 -3.60
C TYR A 47 2.07 -6.67 -2.99
N GLY A 48 2.04 -6.07 -1.79
CA GLY A 48 0.78 -5.67 -1.15
C GLY A 48 -0.02 -6.85 -0.58
N LEU A 49 0.65 -7.98 -0.35
CA LEU A 49 0.03 -9.21 0.16
C LEU A 49 0.31 -9.40 1.67
N ASN A 50 0.59 -8.32 2.38
CA ASN A 50 0.71 -8.34 3.82
C ASN A 50 -0.67 -8.05 4.44
N PRO A 51 -1.22 -8.93 5.28
CA PRO A 51 -2.54 -8.73 5.86
C PRO A 51 -2.67 -7.42 6.66
N THR A 52 -1.64 -7.01 7.40
CA THR A 52 -1.66 -5.73 8.13
C THR A 52 -1.80 -4.55 7.17
N ILE A 53 -1.09 -4.57 6.04
CA ILE A 53 -1.17 -3.52 5.02
C ILE A 53 -2.56 -3.50 4.38
N ARG A 54 -3.11 -4.67 4.03
CA ARG A 54 -4.48 -4.78 3.47
C ARG A 54 -5.55 -4.26 4.43
N SER A 55 -5.40 -4.50 5.72
CA SER A 55 -6.32 -3.96 6.73
C SER A 55 -6.30 -2.44 6.77
N LEU A 56 -5.10 -1.85 6.68
CA LEU A 56 -4.92 -0.40 6.58
C LEU A 56 -5.54 0.16 5.29
N GLU A 57 -5.29 -0.47 4.15
CA GLU A 57 -5.83 -0.05 2.86
C GLU A 57 -7.35 -0.05 2.84
N ARG A 58 -7.99 -1.12 3.33
CA ARG A 58 -9.47 -1.19 3.43
C ARG A 58 -10.02 -0.07 4.31
N LYS A 59 -9.40 0.17 5.47
CA LYS A 59 -9.81 1.27 6.36
C LYS A 59 -9.70 2.63 5.69
N LEU A 60 -8.63 2.88 4.94
CA LEU A 60 -8.45 4.13 4.21
C LEU A 60 -9.49 4.29 3.10
N ALA A 61 -9.77 3.22 2.35
CA ALA A 61 -10.80 3.21 1.31
C ALA A 61 -12.18 3.54 1.89
N ASP A 62 -12.55 2.90 3.00
CA ASP A 62 -13.83 3.14 3.68
C ASP A 62 -13.94 4.56 4.26
N LEU A 63 -12.82 5.15 4.71
CA LEU A 63 -12.81 6.52 5.25
C LEU A 63 -12.94 7.60 4.17
N GLU A 64 -12.39 7.35 2.99
CA GLU A 64 -12.38 8.29 1.86
C GLU A 64 -13.52 8.02 0.86
N ASP A 65 -14.44 7.09 1.17
CA ASP A 65 -15.51 6.63 0.28
C ASP A 65 -15.00 6.20 -1.12
N ALA A 66 -13.84 5.52 -1.12
CA ALA A 66 -13.16 5.05 -2.32
C ALA A 66 -13.32 3.54 -2.50
N GLU A 67 -13.30 3.06 -3.75
CA GLU A 67 -13.40 1.62 -4.06
C GLU A 67 -12.18 0.83 -3.55
N ALA A 68 -10.99 1.44 -3.59
CA ALA A 68 -9.75 0.83 -3.14
C ALA A 68 -8.74 1.91 -2.70
N ALA A 69 -7.82 1.52 -1.83
CA ALA A 69 -6.66 2.32 -1.46
C ALA A 69 -5.39 1.49 -1.56
N LEU A 70 -4.26 2.15 -1.80
CA LEU A 70 -2.93 1.53 -1.84
C LEU A 70 -2.00 2.25 -0.86
N ALA A 71 -1.35 1.48 0.00
CA ALA A 71 -0.41 2.01 0.98
C ALA A 71 1.02 1.98 0.42
N PHE A 72 1.69 3.14 0.42
CA PHE A 72 3.08 3.28 0.00
C PHE A 72 3.99 3.61 1.17
N GLY A 73 5.29 3.32 1.04
CA GLY A 73 6.29 3.58 2.08
C GLY A 73 6.53 5.07 2.37
N SER A 74 6.11 5.98 1.49
CA SER A 74 6.14 7.44 1.73
C SER A 74 5.18 8.19 0.79
N GLY A 75 4.83 9.43 1.12
CA GLY A 75 4.04 10.29 0.23
C GLY A 75 4.70 10.56 -1.13
N MET A 76 6.03 10.70 -1.16
CA MET A 76 6.78 10.85 -2.42
C MET A 76 6.70 9.60 -3.29
N ALA A 77 6.63 8.41 -2.68
CA ALA A 77 6.42 7.16 -3.42
C ALA A 77 5.00 7.09 -4.00
N THR A 78 3.99 7.57 -3.27
CA THR A 78 2.63 7.72 -3.79
C THR A 78 2.58 8.66 -4.99
N GLU A 79 3.18 9.85 -4.88
CA GLU A 79 3.23 10.83 -5.98
C GLU A 79 3.95 10.24 -7.21
N ALA A 80 5.12 9.61 -7.02
CA ALA A 80 5.86 8.98 -8.10
C ALA A 80 5.08 7.84 -8.77
N ALA A 81 4.36 7.02 -8.01
CA ALA A 81 3.53 5.94 -8.54
C ALA A 81 2.35 6.49 -9.37
N ILE A 82 1.72 7.58 -8.93
CA ILE A 82 0.67 8.28 -9.69
C ILE A 82 1.24 8.80 -11.01
N PHE A 83 2.40 9.46 -10.97
CA PHE A 83 3.03 9.96 -12.18
C PHE A 83 3.41 8.85 -13.16
N LEU A 84 4.05 7.78 -12.68
CA LEU A 84 4.45 6.64 -13.53
C LEU A 84 3.26 5.87 -14.12
N SER A 85 2.10 5.86 -13.44
CA SER A 85 0.91 5.17 -13.94
C SER A 85 0.09 5.99 -14.93
N HIS A 86 0.08 7.32 -14.79
CA HIS A 86 -0.81 8.20 -15.57
C HIS A 86 -0.10 9.00 -16.66
N ILE A 87 1.24 9.08 -16.64
CA ILE A 87 1.98 9.97 -17.53
C ILE A 87 2.85 9.16 -18.47
N LYS A 88 2.69 9.43 -19.76
CA LYS A 88 3.56 8.93 -20.81
C LYS A 88 4.59 9.97 -21.22
N THR A 89 5.68 9.51 -21.83
CA THR A 89 6.71 10.39 -22.39
C THR A 89 6.06 11.40 -23.36
N GLY A 90 6.18 12.69 -23.06
CA GLY A 90 5.63 13.78 -23.87
C GLY A 90 4.41 14.50 -23.29
N GLU A 91 3.89 14.06 -22.14
CA GLU A 91 2.77 14.71 -21.45
C GLU A 91 3.25 15.72 -20.38
N HIS A 92 2.40 16.69 -20.03
CA HIS A 92 2.72 17.77 -19.10
C HIS A 92 1.74 17.82 -17.92
N ILE A 93 2.27 17.90 -16.69
CA ILE A 93 1.46 18.07 -15.46
C ILE A 93 1.38 19.55 -15.10
N VAL A 94 0.18 20.06 -14.83
CA VAL A 94 -0.02 21.40 -14.26
C VAL A 94 -0.20 21.28 -12.75
N CYS A 95 0.82 21.65 -11.98
CA CYS A 95 0.76 21.67 -10.52
C CYS A 95 0.40 23.09 -10.02
N ARG A 96 -0.70 23.25 -9.27
CA ARG A 96 -0.96 24.50 -8.53
C ARG A 96 -0.06 24.57 -7.29
N GLY A 97 0.63 25.69 -7.12
CA GLY A 97 1.70 25.84 -6.13
C GLY A 97 1.25 25.74 -4.67
N ARG A 98 1.28 24.52 -4.13
CA ARG A 98 1.79 24.15 -2.79
C ARG A 98 1.95 22.63 -2.73
N SER A 99 2.92 22.10 -3.48
CA SER A 99 3.34 20.71 -3.31
C SER A 99 4.13 20.57 -2.01
N THR A 100 3.98 19.44 -1.34
CA THR A 100 4.56 19.16 -0.02
C THR A 100 6.06 18.86 -0.16
N GLY A 101 6.87 19.87 -0.48
CA GLY A 101 8.32 19.74 -0.51
C GLY A 101 8.93 19.66 0.90
N PRO A 102 10.06 18.95 1.09
CA PRO A 102 10.79 19.01 2.35
C PRO A 102 11.33 20.44 2.48
N SER A 103 10.98 21.07 3.60
CA SER A 103 11.70 22.19 4.20
C SER A 103 12.20 23.25 3.22
N ARG A 104 11.38 24.28 3.03
CA ARG A 104 11.75 25.63 2.60
C ARG A 104 13.07 26.02 3.28
N ARG A 105 14.20 25.80 2.60
CA ARG A 105 15.52 26.25 3.07
C ARG A 105 15.44 27.77 3.04
N ARG A 106 15.29 28.39 4.23
CA ARG A 106 15.29 29.85 4.33
C ARG A 106 16.57 30.35 3.63
N PRO A 107 16.49 31.32 2.72
CA PRO A 107 17.69 32.00 2.27
C PRO A 107 18.34 32.60 3.51
N LYS A 108 19.61 32.22 3.78
CA LYS A 108 20.43 32.97 4.71
C LYS A 108 20.60 34.36 4.09
N ALA A 109 20.02 35.35 4.74
CA ALA A 109 20.48 36.73 4.61
C ALA A 109 21.81 36.85 5.36
N HIS A 110 22.66 37.76 4.85
CA HIS A 110 24.04 38.09 5.22
C HIS A 110 25.11 37.28 4.50
#